data_AF-U1WUU2-F1
#
_entry.id   AF-U1WUU2-F1
#
_cell.length_a   1.000
_cell.length_b   1.000
_cell.length_c   1.000
_cell.angle_alpha   90.00
_cell.angle_beta   90.00
_cell.angle_gamma   90.00
#
_symmetry.space_group_name_H-M   'P 1'
#
loop_
_entity.id
_entity.type
_entity.pdbx_description
1 polymer ?
#
loop_
_entity_poly.entity_id
_entity_poly.type
_entity_poly.pdbx_seq_one_letter_code
_entity_poly.pdbx_strand_id
1 'polypeptide(L)'
;MTQIKGIDVSHWNGVVDWKKVAADGVKFVFLKASEGTTYVDKTFKTNAANALANGIRVGAYHYAKFGNVAEAKAEAQHFLRTVSGVKITYPLVLDLEENKKKASKAVLTDAAVAFLNAIEKAGYFAMIYAGKSFLETQLDEKRLKP
;
A
#
# COMPACT_ATOMS: atom_id res chain seq x y z
N MET A 1 -7.36 3.88 25.76
CA MET A 1 -7.26 3.68 24.30
C MET A 1 -6.85 2.25 24.04
N THR A 2 -7.59 1.52 23.20
CA THR A 2 -7.24 0.14 22.86
C THR A 2 -6.20 0.16 21.74
N GLN A 3 -5.01 -0.38 21.99
CA GLN A 3 -3.99 -0.52 20.94
C GLN A 3 -4.35 -1.73 20.05
N ILE A 4 -4.34 -1.55 18.73
CA ILE A 4 -4.56 -2.63 17.76
C ILE A 4 -3.22 -2.95 17.11
N LYS A 5 -2.76 -4.20 17.27
CA LYS A 5 -1.50 -4.68 16.69
C LYS A 5 -1.70 -5.08 15.23
N GLY A 6 -0.83 -4.58 14.36
CA GLY A 6 -0.73 -4.97 12.96
C GLY A 6 0.71 -5.20 12.54
N ILE A 7 0.89 -5.77 11.35
CA ILE A 7 2.19 -6.00 10.72
C ILE A 7 2.13 -5.64 9.23
N ASP A 8 3.27 -5.52 8.58
CA ASP A 8 3.40 -5.52 7.13
C ASP A 8 4.26 -6.71 6.67
N VAL A 9 3.94 -7.27 5.51
CA VAL A 9 4.60 -8.48 4.98
C VAL A 9 4.78 -8.38 3.47
N SER A 10 5.92 -8.87 2.99
CA SER A 10 6.25 -9.05 1.57
C SER A 10 6.94 -10.40 1.35
N HIS A 11 7.32 -10.69 0.11
CA HIS A 11 8.16 -11.85 -0.21
C HIS A 11 9.47 -11.93 0.58
N TRP A 12 9.99 -10.81 1.10
CA TRP A 12 11.21 -10.78 1.91
C TRP A 12 11.06 -11.52 3.24
N ASN A 13 9.84 -11.66 3.75
CA ASN A 13 9.58 -12.34 5.02
C ASN A 13 9.54 -13.87 4.88
N GLY A 14 9.60 -14.41 3.66
CA GLY A 14 9.52 -15.85 3.42
C GLY A 14 8.13 -16.43 3.73
N VAL A 15 8.10 -17.66 4.24
CA VAL A 15 6.85 -18.35 4.59
C VAL A 15 6.40 -17.90 5.98
N VAL A 16 5.18 -17.36 6.07
CA VAL A 16 4.60 -16.85 7.31
C VAL A 16 3.68 -17.88 7.96
N ASP A 17 3.88 -18.13 9.26
CA ASP A 17 2.95 -18.90 10.09
C ASP A 17 1.81 -18.00 10.57
N TRP A 18 0.72 -17.97 9.79
CA TRP A 18 -0.44 -17.12 10.06
C TRP A 18 -1.23 -17.51 11.32
N LYS A 19 -1.13 -18.76 11.78
CA LYS A 19 -1.74 -19.19 13.05
C LYS A 19 -0.97 -18.58 14.22
N LYS A 20 0.35 -18.63 14.17
CA LYS A 20 1.21 -17.99 15.18
C LYS A 20 1.02 -16.47 15.18
N VAL A 21 0.97 -15.84 14.00
CA VAL A 21 0.71 -14.39 13.88
C VAL A 21 -0.62 -14.00 14.54
N ALA A 22 -1.69 -14.78 14.31
CA ALA A 22 -2.97 -14.54 14.94
C ALA A 22 -2.93 -14.75 16.47
N ALA A 23 -2.25 -15.80 16.93
CA ALA A 23 -2.04 -16.08 18.35
C ALA A 23 -1.24 -14.97 19.06
N ASP A 24 -0.32 -14.32 18.35
CA ASP A 24 0.46 -13.16 18.82
C ASP A 24 -0.36 -11.84 18.84
N GLY A 25 -1.67 -11.93 18.64
CA GLY A 25 -2.62 -10.83 18.81
C GLY A 25 -2.73 -9.88 17.61
N VAL A 26 -2.11 -10.20 16.47
CA VAL A 26 -2.18 -9.38 15.25
C VAL A 26 -3.62 -9.37 14.70
N LYS A 27 -4.14 -8.19 14.38
CA LYS A 27 -5.52 -7.98 13.92
C LYS A 27 -5.64 -7.52 12.47
N PHE A 28 -4.58 -6.93 11.93
CA PHE A 28 -4.51 -6.54 10.52
C PHE A 28 -3.11 -6.72 9.97
N VAL A 29 -3.02 -6.86 8.64
CA VAL A 29 -1.77 -6.89 7.89
C VAL A 29 -1.86 -6.01 6.65
N PHE A 30 -0.78 -5.31 6.32
CA PHE A 30 -0.56 -4.73 4.99
C PHE A 30 0.38 -5.62 4.18
N LEU A 31 -0.10 -6.16 3.07
CA LEU A 31 0.70 -7.05 2.20
C LEU A 31 1.25 -6.29 1.01
N LYS A 32 2.53 -6.45 0.67
CA LYS A 32 3.05 -5.95 -0.61
C LYS A 32 2.26 -6.61 -1.72
N ALA A 33 1.62 -5.82 -2.57
CA ALA A 33 0.94 -6.34 -3.74
C ALA A 33 1.78 -6.12 -5.00
N SER A 34 2.29 -4.90 -5.18
CA SER A 34 2.91 -4.49 -6.44
C SER A 34 3.95 -3.39 -6.24
N GLU A 35 4.77 -3.18 -7.27
CA GLU A 35 5.78 -2.12 -7.33
C GLU A 35 5.92 -1.62 -8.76
N GLY A 36 5.92 -0.30 -8.93
CA GLY A 36 5.95 0.31 -10.27
C GLY A 36 4.83 -0.22 -11.17
N THR A 37 5.04 -0.26 -12.48
CA THR A 37 3.98 -0.65 -13.43
C THR A 37 3.95 -2.12 -13.79
N THR A 38 4.87 -2.94 -13.27
CA THR A 38 5.07 -4.33 -13.75
C THR A 38 5.21 -5.37 -12.65
N TYR A 39 5.81 -5.03 -11.51
CA TYR A 39 6.10 -6.03 -10.49
C TYR A 39 4.84 -6.39 -9.68
N VAL A 40 4.66 -7.68 -9.43
CA VAL A 40 3.65 -8.24 -8.53
C VAL A 40 4.38 -9.11 -7.50
N ASP A 41 4.10 -8.90 -6.22
CA ASP A 41 4.69 -9.72 -5.16
C ASP A 41 4.10 -11.14 -5.24
N LYS A 42 4.97 -12.12 -5.48
CA LYS A 42 4.57 -13.54 -5.66
C LYS A 42 3.87 -14.15 -4.45
N THR A 43 4.02 -13.56 -3.26
CA THR A 43 3.43 -14.06 -2.01
C THR A 43 2.08 -13.40 -1.68
N PHE A 44 1.72 -12.30 -2.36
CA PHE A 44 0.56 -11.47 -2.04
C PHE A 44 -0.74 -12.27 -1.87
N LYS A 45 -1.14 -13.02 -2.91
CA LYS A 45 -2.42 -13.77 -2.91
C LYS A 45 -2.45 -14.87 -1.85
N THR A 46 -1.35 -15.61 -1.71
CA THR A 46 -1.23 -16.69 -0.72
C THR A 46 -1.29 -16.13 0.71
N ASN A 47 -0.56 -15.05 0.97
CA ASN A 47 -0.57 -14.39 2.27
C ASN A 47 -1.95 -13.79 2.59
N ALA A 48 -2.62 -13.19 1.60
CA ALA A 48 -3.96 -12.65 1.79
C ALA A 48 -4.98 -13.75 2.17
N ALA A 49 -5.00 -14.86 1.43
CA ALA A 49 -5.89 -15.97 1.73
C ALA A 49 -5.64 -16.56 3.13
N ASN A 50 -4.37 -16.77 3.49
CA ASN A 50 -4.01 -17.35 4.78
C ASN A 50 -4.27 -16.40 5.95
N ALA A 51 -4.00 -15.10 5.80
CA ALA A 51 -4.30 -14.11 6.82
C ALA A 51 -5.81 -14.03 7.09
N LEU A 52 -6.63 -13.97 6.03
CA LEU A 52 -8.09 -13.95 6.15
C LEU A 52 -8.63 -15.22 6.82
N ALA A 53 -8.10 -16.39 6.48
CA ALA A 53 -8.48 -17.66 7.10
C ALA A 53 -8.16 -17.72 8.60
N ASN A 54 -7.23 -16.91 9.09
CA ASN A 54 -6.88 -16.77 10.50
C ASN A 54 -7.53 -15.54 11.16
N GLY A 55 -8.54 -14.93 10.52
CA GLY A 55 -9.29 -13.80 11.08
C GLY A 55 -8.53 -12.47 11.11
N ILE A 56 -7.42 -12.37 10.39
CA ILE A 56 -6.62 -11.15 10.28
C ILE A 56 -7.15 -10.32 9.10
N ARG A 57 -7.41 -9.03 9.33
CA ARG A 57 -7.85 -8.10 8.27
C ARG A 57 -6.70 -7.84 7.30
N VAL A 58 -7.01 -7.77 6.01
CA VAL A 58 -6.02 -7.64 4.95
C VAL A 58 -6.17 -6.31 4.24
N GLY A 59 -5.11 -5.50 4.34
CA GLY A 59 -4.82 -4.38 3.45
C GLY A 59 -3.66 -4.75 2.54
N ALA A 60 -3.37 -3.89 1.58
CA ALA A 60 -2.25 -4.09 0.68
C ALA A 60 -1.52 -2.78 0.43
N TYR A 61 -0.25 -2.85 0.03
CA TYR A 61 0.51 -1.68 -0.36
C TYR A 61 1.12 -1.81 -1.75
N HIS A 62 1.31 -0.65 -2.38
CA HIS A 62 2.00 -0.48 -3.64
C HIS A 62 3.25 0.36 -3.43
N TYR A 63 4.42 -0.21 -3.72
CA TYR A 63 5.68 0.51 -3.65
C TYR A 63 5.83 1.41 -4.88
N ALA A 64 5.79 2.72 -4.67
CA ALA A 64 5.76 3.71 -5.75
C ALA A 64 7.11 3.88 -6.44
N LYS A 65 7.09 4.04 -7.77
CA LYS A 65 8.26 4.38 -8.60
C LYS A 65 8.02 5.60 -9.51
N PHE A 66 6.84 6.20 -9.44
CA PHE A 66 6.45 7.34 -10.25
C PHE A 66 7.21 8.62 -9.90
N GLY A 67 7.32 9.53 -10.87
CA GLY A 67 7.78 10.91 -10.72
C GLY A 67 6.81 11.95 -11.26
N ASN A 68 5.65 11.53 -11.76
CA ASN A 68 4.62 12.41 -12.29
C ASN A 68 3.23 11.77 -12.23
N VAL A 69 2.21 12.57 -12.54
CA VAL A 69 0.79 12.17 -12.47
C VAL A 69 0.44 11.01 -13.42
N ALA A 70 1.02 10.97 -14.62
CA ALA A 70 0.71 9.93 -15.59
C ALA A 70 1.24 8.57 -15.12
N GLU A 71 2.48 8.54 -14.62
CA GLU A 71 3.08 7.35 -14.01
C GLU A 71 2.30 6.90 -12.78
N ALA A 72 1.92 7.82 -11.89
CA ALA A 72 1.14 7.49 -10.70
C ALA A 72 -0.22 6.86 -11.04
N LYS A 73 -0.90 7.34 -12.08
CA LYS A 73 -2.15 6.72 -12.56
C LYS A 73 -1.91 5.31 -13.13
N ALA A 74 -0.82 5.11 -13.87
CA ALA A 74 -0.47 3.80 -14.42
C ALA A 74 -0.15 2.78 -13.30
N GLU A 75 0.58 3.23 -12.27
CA GLU A 75 0.88 2.45 -11.07
C GLU A 75 -0.38 2.12 -10.26
N ALA A 76 -1.28 3.09 -10.05
CA ALA A 76 -2.57 2.85 -9.39
C ALA A 76 -3.41 1.81 -10.14
N GLN A 77 -3.47 1.89 -11.48
CA GLN A 77 -4.16 0.88 -12.28
C GLN A 77 -3.52 -0.51 -12.15
N HIS A 78 -2.18 -0.59 -12.11
CA HIS A 78 -1.47 -1.85 -11.89
C HIS A 78 -1.77 -2.42 -10.50
N PHE A 79 -1.78 -1.58 -9.47
CA PHE A 79 -2.13 -1.98 -8.12
C PHE A 79 -3.56 -2.52 -8.05
N LEU A 80 -4.53 -1.79 -8.61
CA LEU A 80 -5.94 -2.19 -8.64
C LEU A 80 -6.15 -3.52 -9.39
N ARG A 81 -5.46 -3.73 -10.52
CA ARG A 81 -5.47 -5.04 -11.21
C ARG A 81 -4.90 -6.15 -10.35
N THR A 82 -3.85 -5.86 -9.59
CA THR A 82 -3.16 -6.84 -8.74
C THR A 82 -4.02 -7.30 -7.56
N VAL A 83 -4.72 -6.36 -6.92
CA VAL A 83 -5.62 -6.66 -5.78
C VAL A 83 -6.99 -7.19 -6.21
N SER A 84 -7.33 -7.12 -7.50
CA SER A 84 -8.58 -7.64 -8.03
C SER A 84 -8.74 -9.14 -7.73
N GLY A 85 -9.94 -9.53 -7.29
CA GLY A 85 -10.25 -10.90 -6.88
C GLY A 85 -9.72 -11.30 -5.50
N VAL A 86 -9.04 -10.40 -4.78
CA VAL A 86 -8.65 -10.60 -3.37
C VAL A 86 -9.62 -9.85 -2.46
N LYS A 87 -10.07 -10.50 -1.39
CA LYS A 87 -10.95 -9.86 -0.40
C LYS A 87 -10.16 -8.89 0.48
N ILE A 88 -10.10 -7.63 0.05
CA ILE A 88 -9.51 -6.53 0.81
C ILE A 88 -10.48 -6.12 1.93
N THR A 89 -10.00 -6.13 3.18
CA THR A 89 -10.78 -5.81 4.40
C THR A 89 -10.15 -4.71 5.25
N TYR A 90 -9.07 -4.12 4.76
CA TYR A 90 -8.31 -3.02 5.34
C TYR A 90 -7.78 -2.12 4.19
N PRO A 91 -7.28 -0.90 4.45
CA PRO A 91 -6.92 0.06 3.41
C PRO A 91 -5.94 -0.44 2.35
N LEU A 92 -5.99 0.21 1.18
CA LEU A 92 -4.96 0.13 0.15
C LEU A 92 -3.99 1.31 0.32
N VAL A 93 -2.70 1.01 0.40
CA VAL A 93 -1.66 1.95 0.81
C VAL A 93 -0.78 2.33 -0.39
N LEU A 94 -0.64 3.63 -0.63
CA LEU A 94 0.47 4.20 -1.39
C LEU A 94 1.71 4.19 -0.49
N ASP A 95 2.69 3.36 -0.81
CA ASP A 95 3.99 3.33 -0.13
C ASP A 95 4.98 4.19 -0.96
N LEU A 96 5.19 5.44 -0.50
CA LEU A 96 5.99 6.44 -1.19
C LEU A 96 7.16 6.90 -0.32
N GLU A 97 8.31 6.26 -0.50
CA GLU A 97 9.50 6.48 0.33
C GLU A 97 10.63 7.21 -0.39
N GLU A 98 10.58 7.29 -1.72
CA GLU A 98 11.68 7.81 -2.52
C GLU A 98 11.24 8.68 -3.69
N ASN A 99 12.07 9.68 -4.03
CA ASN A 99 11.89 10.57 -5.19
C ASN A 99 13.04 10.36 -6.18
N LYS A 100 13.22 9.12 -6.65
CA LYS A 100 14.32 8.75 -7.58
C LYS A 100 14.29 9.52 -8.90
N LYS A 101 13.09 9.92 -9.33
CA LYS A 101 12.85 10.71 -10.55
C LYS A 101 13.11 12.21 -10.36
N LYS A 102 13.45 12.65 -9.14
CA LYS A 102 13.74 14.05 -8.78
C LYS A 102 12.63 15.02 -9.19
N ALA A 103 11.38 14.59 -9.05
CA ALA A 103 10.21 15.44 -9.25
C ALA A 103 10.23 16.59 -8.25
N SER A 104 9.68 17.75 -8.62
CA SER A 104 9.50 18.82 -7.65
C SER A 104 8.46 18.41 -6.59
N LYS A 105 8.52 19.03 -5.42
CA LYS A 105 7.55 18.81 -4.32
C LYS A 105 6.10 18.90 -4.80
N ALA A 106 5.79 19.90 -5.64
CA ALA A 106 4.45 20.09 -6.21
C ALA A 106 4.06 18.92 -7.12
N VAL A 107 4.92 18.54 -8.07
CA VAL A 107 4.64 17.46 -9.03
C VAL A 107 4.49 16.11 -8.34
N LEU A 108 5.35 15.82 -7.35
CA LEU A 108 5.26 14.57 -6.59
C LEU A 108 3.99 14.52 -5.74
N THR A 109 3.58 15.65 -5.15
CA THR A 109 2.31 15.76 -4.43
C THR A 109 1.13 15.54 -5.37
N ASP A 110 1.12 16.16 -6.55
CA ASP A 110 0.05 15.96 -7.55
C ASP A 110 -0.05 14.50 -7.99
N ALA A 111 1.09 13.83 -8.14
CA ALA A 111 1.18 12.42 -8.47
C ALA A 111 0.60 11.53 -7.35
N ALA A 112 0.98 11.80 -6.09
CA ALA A 112 0.46 11.08 -4.92
C ALA A 112 -1.06 11.26 -4.80
N VAL A 113 -1.58 12.49 -4.95
CA VAL A 113 -3.02 12.78 -4.94
C VAL A 113 -3.74 12.02 -6.06
N ALA A 114 -3.18 12.00 -7.27
CA ALA A 114 -3.77 11.26 -8.39
C ALA A 114 -3.84 9.75 -8.14
N PHE A 115 -2.83 9.18 -7.48
CA PHE A 115 -2.83 7.78 -7.06
C PHE A 115 -3.94 7.53 -6.03
N LEU A 116 -3.96 8.30 -4.94
CA LEU A 116 -4.93 8.14 -3.85
C LEU A 116 -6.38 8.27 -4.35
N ASN A 117 -6.65 9.28 -5.19
CA ASN A 117 -7.97 9.47 -5.81
C ASN A 117 -8.39 8.28 -6.69
N ALA A 118 -7.44 7.65 -7.39
CA ALA A 118 -7.75 6.47 -8.20
C ALA A 118 -8.17 5.27 -7.34
N ILE A 119 -7.57 5.13 -6.15
CA ILE A 119 -7.93 4.09 -5.17
C ILE A 119 -9.32 4.32 -4.58
N GLU A 120 -9.60 5.55 -4.12
CA GLU A 120 -10.94 5.93 -3.60
C GLU A 120 -12.03 5.78 -4.66
N LYS A 121 -11.75 6.21 -5.90
CA LYS A 121 -12.68 6.06 -7.02
C LYS A 121 -12.99 4.60 -7.35
N ALA A 122 -12.07 3.68 -7.06
CA ALA A 122 -12.28 2.25 -7.20
C ALA A 122 -13.06 1.62 -6.03
N GLY A 123 -13.46 2.41 -5.03
CA GLY A 123 -14.26 1.97 -3.89
C GLY A 123 -13.45 1.45 -2.70
N TYR A 124 -12.14 1.72 -2.66
CA TYR A 124 -11.28 1.33 -1.55
C TYR A 124 -10.85 2.55 -0.74
N PHE A 125 -10.83 2.41 0.59
CA PHE A 125 -10.22 3.43 1.45
C PHE A 125 -8.71 3.51 1.16
N ALA A 126 -8.25 4.68 0.74
CA ALA A 126 -6.87 4.96 0.40
C ALA A 126 -6.09 5.43 1.64
N MET A 127 -4.83 5.02 1.72
CA MET A 127 -3.90 5.45 2.77
C MET A 127 -2.55 5.76 2.12
N ILE A 128 -1.78 6.65 2.72
CA ILE A 128 -0.38 6.88 2.33
C ILE A 128 0.53 6.48 3.50
N TYR A 129 1.63 5.80 3.16
CA TYR A 129 2.77 5.59 4.03
C TYR A 129 3.99 6.30 3.43
N ALA A 130 4.74 6.97 4.31
CA ALA A 130 6.00 7.60 4.00
C ALA A 130 6.81 7.76 5.29
N GLY A 131 8.14 7.75 5.18
CA GLY A 131 9.00 8.18 6.29
C GLY A 131 8.74 9.65 6.65
N LYS A 132 8.77 9.99 7.94
CA LYS A 132 8.43 11.34 8.44
C LYS A 132 9.14 12.48 7.68
N SER A 133 10.46 12.40 7.56
CA SER A 133 11.26 13.43 6.86
C SER A 133 10.87 13.52 5.38
N PHE A 134 10.60 12.40 4.73
CA PHE A 134 10.14 12.39 3.33
C PHE A 134 8.78 13.10 3.20
N LEU A 135 7.82 12.74 4.06
CA LEU A 135 6.49 13.36 4.07
C LEU A 135 6.57 14.88 4.25
N GLU A 136 7.36 15.36 5.20
CA GLU A 136 7.47 16.80 5.51
C GLU A 136 8.24 17.58 4.43
N THR A 137 9.28 16.98 3.85
CA THR A 137 10.19 17.69 2.93
C THR A 137 9.83 17.53 1.45
N GLN A 138 9.34 16.36 1.03
CA GLN A 138 9.07 16.04 -0.37
C GLN A 138 7.60 16.19 -0.77
N LEU A 139 6.68 16.24 0.20
CA LEU A 139 5.23 16.29 -0.05
C LEU A 139 4.55 17.44 0.68
N ASP A 140 3.46 17.96 0.12
CA ASP A 140 2.56 18.86 0.84
C ASP A 140 1.44 18.02 1.48
N GLU A 141 1.63 17.67 2.74
CA GLU A 141 0.72 16.81 3.52
C GLU A 141 -0.72 17.33 3.55
N LYS A 142 -0.93 18.65 3.51
CA LYS A 142 -2.27 19.24 3.55
C LYS A 142 -3.11 18.86 2.33
N ARG A 143 -2.45 18.49 1.23
CA ARG A 143 -3.07 18.10 -0.03
C ARG A 143 -3.31 16.60 -0.16
N LEU A 144 -2.76 15.78 0.75
CA LEU A 144 -2.83 14.31 0.68
C LEU A 144 -4.12 13.72 1.28
N LYS A 145 -5.13 14.58 1.50
CA LYS A 145 -6.47 14.17 1.93
C LYS A 145 -7.35 14.12 0.67
N PRO A 146 -7.57 12.94 0.08
CA PRO A 146 -8.46 12.81 -1.07
C PRO A 146 -9.89 13.23 -0.75
#